data_AF-A7AP05-F1
#
_entry.id   AF-A7AP05-F1
#
_cell.length_a   1.000
_cell.length_b   1.000
_cell.length_c   1.000
_cell.angle_alpha   90.00
_cell.angle_beta   90.00
_cell.angle_gamma   90.00
#
_symmetry.space_group_name_H-M   'P 1'
#
loop_
_entity.id
_entity.type
_entity.pdbx_description
1 polymer ?
#
loop_
_entity_poly.entity_id
_entity_poly.type
_entity_poly.pdbx_seq_one_letter_code
_entity_poly.pdbx_strand_id
1 'polypeptide(L)'
;MSRGSLLTAARRSLRYRLGRLYNSFYYSQSNNKYVMLFVFPSVIWYTRFRADTKLGYRLYISPTAGGPVDYKEKIDKDSITKSSDDSSEQSSSLLLNVLNYLDDTIMGIWSSIKGTKPLIEGFKNGKKVYLNDSATVQDLKNAVYGKLAMENKDVMVGCKGRIMQDEDNLALATRAFCRRDPRIILWRDA
;
A
#
# COMPACT_ATOMS: atom_id res chain seq x y z
N MET A 1 -10.96 -59.50 1.40
CA MET A 1 -10.41 -58.20 0.94
C MET A 1 -10.48 -57.21 2.09
N SER A 2 -9.36 -56.60 2.50
CA SER A 2 -9.34 -55.73 3.68
C SER A 2 -10.08 -54.42 3.41
N ARG A 3 -11.08 -54.09 4.25
CA ARG A 3 -11.83 -52.83 4.21
C ARG A 3 -10.97 -51.68 4.78
N GLY A 4 -10.01 -51.21 3.99
CA GLY A 4 -9.31 -49.97 4.29
C GLY A 4 -10.30 -48.82 4.36
N SER A 5 -10.36 -48.11 5.50
CA SER A 5 -11.22 -46.93 5.66
C SER A 5 -11.00 -45.91 4.53
N LEU A 6 -12.09 -45.28 4.07
CA LEU A 6 -12.04 -44.24 3.04
C LEU A 6 -11.06 -43.11 3.41
N LEU A 7 -10.93 -42.78 4.69
CA LEU A 7 -9.95 -41.80 5.19
C LEU A 7 -8.50 -42.27 4.98
N THR A 8 -8.22 -43.56 5.18
CA THR A 8 -6.91 -44.16 4.93
C THR A 8 -6.57 -44.17 3.44
N ALA A 9 -7.56 -44.48 2.59
CA ALA A 9 -7.41 -44.42 1.13
C ALA A 9 -7.18 -42.98 0.63
N ALA A 10 -7.97 -42.01 1.13
CA ALA A 10 -7.83 -40.60 0.82
C ALA A 10 -6.46 -40.06 1.27
N ARG A 11 -6.00 -40.36 2.49
CA ARG A 11 -4.67 -39.98 2.99
C ARG A 11 -3.54 -40.58 2.15
N ARG A 12 -3.69 -41.81 1.66
CA ARG A 12 -2.72 -42.46 0.76
C ARG A 12 -2.67 -41.76 -0.61
N SER A 13 -3.82 -41.42 -1.17
CA SER A 13 -3.94 -40.65 -2.42
C SER A 13 -3.33 -39.25 -2.30
N LEU A 14 -3.61 -38.54 -1.20
CA LEU A 14 -3.07 -37.21 -0.93
C LEU A 14 -1.55 -37.24 -0.77
N ARG A 15 -1.00 -38.21 -0.02
CA ARG A 15 0.46 -38.41 0.12
C ARG A 15 1.12 -38.75 -1.21
N TYR A 16 0.49 -39.58 -2.06
CA TYR A 16 0.99 -39.90 -3.40
C TYR A 16 1.02 -38.64 -4.30
N ARG A 17 -0.06 -37.85 -4.32
CA ARG A 17 -0.13 -36.60 -5.10
C ARG A 17 0.91 -35.58 -4.65
N LEU A 18 1.08 -35.37 -3.33
CA LEU A 18 2.11 -34.48 -2.79
C LEU A 18 3.53 -34.95 -3.13
N GLY A 19 3.82 -36.26 -3.01
CA GLY A 19 5.10 -36.83 -3.42
C GLY A 19 5.39 -36.64 -4.91
N ARG A 20 4.38 -36.84 -5.78
CA ARG A 20 4.52 -36.61 -7.22
C ARG A 20 4.73 -35.13 -7.57
N LEU A 21 4.02 -34.22 -6.90
CA LEU A 21 4.21 -32.77 -7.05
C LEU A 21 5.60 -32.34 -6.61
N TYR A 22 6.08 -32.81 -5.45
CA TYR A 22 7.42 -32.51 -4.96
C TYR A 22 8.51 -33.00 -5.93
N ASN A 23 8.43 -34.25 -6.41
CA ASN A 23 9.38 -34.77 -7.40
C ASN A 23 9.34 -33.96 -8.70
N SER A 24 8.15 -33.59 -9.19
CA SER A 24 8.00 -32.75 -10.38
C SER A 24 8.60 -31.35 -10.18
N PHE A 25 8.50 -30.78 -8.99
CA PHE A 25 9.11 -29.48 -8.65
C PHE A 25 10.63 -29.59 -8.51
N TYR A 26 11.12 -30.64 -7.87
CA TYR A 26 12.55 -30.88 -7.64
C TYR A 26 13.32 -30.92 -8.97
N TYR A 27 12.88 -31.77 -9.90
CA TYR A 27 13.49 -31.94 -11.23
C TYR A 27 13.12 -30.86 -12.26
N SER A 28 12.41 -29.79 -11.87
CA SER A 28 12.11 -28.67 -12.77
C SER A 28 13.20 -27.59 -12.77
N GLN A 29 13.30 -26.83 -13.88
CA GLN A 29 14.30 -25.78 -14.07
C GLN A 29 14.22 -24.70 -12.98
N SER A 30 15.35 -24.42 -12.33
CA SER A 30 15.44 -23.49 -11.20
C SER A 30 14.98 -22.07 -11.54
N ASN A 31 15.36 -21.54 -12.72
CA ASN A 31 15.07 -20.17 -13.12
C ASN A 31 13.56 -19.87 -13.17
N ASN A 32 12.75 -20.81 -13.68
CA ASN A 32 11.31 -20.60 -13.88
C ASN A 32 10.45 -21.06 -12.69
N LYS A 33 10.85 -22.15 -11.99
CA LYS A 33 9.96 -22.83 -11.03
C LYS A 33 9.53 -21.98 -9.84
N TYR A 34 10.40 -21.12 -9.33
CA TYR A 34 10.07 -20.26 -8.19
C TYR A 34 9.13 -19.11 -8.61
N VAL A 35 9.36 -18.51 -9.78
CA VAL A 35 8.54 -17.41 -10.31
C VAL A 35 7.11 -17.90 -10.61
N MET A 36 6.99 -19.01 -11.35
CA MET A 36 5.69 -19.57 -11.73
C MET A 36 4.89 -20.13 -10.56
N LEU A 37 5.54 -20.75 -9.56
CA LEU A 37 4.83 -21.43 -8.47
C LEU A 37 4.56 -20.54 -7.25
N PHE A 38 5.39 -19.52 -6.99
CA PHE A 38 5.23 -18.64 -5.83
C PHE A 38 4.96 -17.17 -6.21
N VAL A 39 5.70 -16.59 -7.16
CA VAL A 39 5.58 -15.15 -7.45
C VAL A 39 4.26 -14.84 -8.16
N PHE A 40 3.95 -15.47 -9.29
CA PHE A 40 2.68 -15.17 -9.98
C PHE A 40 1.43 -15.52 -9.15
N PRO A 41 1.33 -16.69 -8.48
CA PRO A 41 0.15 -16.99 -7.66
C PRO A 41 -0.02 -16.03 -6.48
N SER A 42 1.07 -15.59 -5.83
CA SER A 42 0.97 -14.61 -4.74
C SER A 42 0.57 -13.21 -5.23
N VAL A 43 1.07 -12.76 -6.38
CA VAL A 43 0.66 -11.48 -6.99
C VAL A 43 -0.79 -11.53 -7.46
N ILE A 44 -1.23 -12.62 -8.11
CA ILE A 44 -2.62 -12.80 -8.54
C ILE A 44 -3.55 -12.84 -7.31
N TRP A 45 -3.17 -13.60 -6.27
CA TRP A 45 -3.95 -13.66 -5.03
C TRP A 45 -4.03 -12.30 -4.34
N TYR A 46 -2.91 -11.59 -4.17
CA TYR A 46 -2.88 -10.26 -3.54
C TYR A 46 -3.70 -9.23 -4.32
N THR A 47 -3.56 -9.19 -5.66
CA THR A 47 -4.30 -8.24 -6.50
C THR A 47 -5.80 -8.54 -6.52
N ARG A 48 -6.20 -9.82 -6.59
CA ARG A 48 -7.61 -10.25 -6.48
C ARG A 48 -8.19 -9.92 -5.10
N PHE A 49 -7.50 -10.32 -4.03
CA PHE A 49 -7.90 -10.07 -2.65
C PHE A 49 -8.07 -8.58 -2.37
N ARG A 50 -7.10 -7.75 -2.79
CA ARG A 50 -7.19 -6.28 -2.68
C ARG A 50 -8.34 -5.68 -3.50
N ALA A 51 -8.68 -6.25 -4.64
CA ALA A 51 -9.77 -5.78 -5.49
C ALA A 51 -11.17 -6.15 -4.98
N ASP A 52 -11.31 -7.28 -4.27
CA ASP A 52 -12.58 -7.73 -3.68
C ASP A 52 -12.84 -7.16 -2.28
N THR A 53 -11.80 -7.05 -1.44
CA THR A 53 -11.95 -6.71 -0.01
C THR A 53 -11.85 -5.22 0.31
N LYS A 54 -11.46 -4.37 -0.67
CA LYS A 54 -11.26 -2.94 -0.45
C LYS A 54 -11.95 -2.09 -1.49
N LEU A 55 -12.63 -1.05 -1.04
CA LEU A 55 -13.25 -0.07 -1.90
C LEU A 55 -12.19 0.80 -2.61
N GLY A 56 -12.37 0.97 -3.92
CA GLY A 56 -11.44 1.66 -4.80
C GLY A 56 -11.97 3.00 -5.30
N TYR A 57 -11.29 4.08 -4.93
CA TYR A 57 -11.66 5.46 -5.24
C TYR A 57 -10.68 6.05 -6.28
N ARG A 58 -11.16 6.93 -7.16
CA ARG A 58 -10.32 7.70 -8.09
C ARG A 58 -10.12 9.10 -7.54
N LEU A 59 -8.87 9.50 -7.32
CA LEU A 59 -8.53 10.79 -6.73
C LEU A 59 -8.17 11.82 -7.81
N TYR A 60 -8.66 13.04 -7.61
CA TYR A 60 -8.33 14.22 -8.41
C TYR A 60 -7.98 15.35 -7.44
N ILE A 61 -6.86 16.03 -7.69
CA ILE A 61 -6.42 17.19 -6.92
C ILE A 61 -6.57 18.41 -7.83
N SER A 62 -7.27 19.43 -7.34
CA SER A 62 -7.36 20.74 -8.01
C SER A 62 -6.04 21.50 -7.85
N PRO A 63 -5.71 22.44 -8.76
CA PRO A 63 -4.54 23.30 -8.56
C PRO A 63 -4.66 24.14 -7.27
N THR A 64 -5.89 24.50 -6.84
CA THR A 64 -6.13 25.25 -5.60
C THR A 64 -5.76 24.50 -4.32
N ALA A 65 -5.85 23.16 -4.30
CA ALA A 65 -5.39 22.36 -3.18
C ALA A 65 -3.86 22.40 -3.00
N GLY A 66 -3.12 22.76 -4.06
CA GLY A 66 -1.69 22.52 -4.14
C GLY A 66 -1.37 21.09 -4.56
N GLY A 67 -0.33 20.93 -5.35
CA GLY A 67 0.24 19.62 -5.61
C GLY A 67 0.89 19.09 -4.32
N PRO A 68 0.88 17.78 -4.07
CA PRO A 68 1.54 17.25 -2.88
C PRO A 68 3.08 17.40 -2.89
N VAL A 69 3.66 17.89 -4.00
CA VAL A 69 5.07 18.30 -4.12
C VAL A 69 5.34 19.63 -3.41
N ASP A 70 4.38 20.56 -3.47
CA ASP A 70 4.45 21.89 -2.81
C ASP A 70 4.61 21.77 -1.29
N TYR A 71 4.13 20.65 -0.72
CA TYR A 71 4.30 20.30 0.69
C TYR A 71 5.70 19.78 0.99
N LYS A 72 6.36 19.03 0.09
CA LYS A 72 7.78 18.63 0.26
C LYS A 72 8.68 19.86 0.35
N GLU A 73 8.50 20.84 -0.53
CA GLU A 73 9.32 22.07 -0.52
C GLU A 73 9.13 22.93 0.74
N LYS A 74 7.96 22.88 1.39
CA LYS A 74 7.76 23.49 2.72
C LYS A 74 8.47 22.69 3.81
N ILE A 75 8.33 21.36 3.81
CA ILE A 75 8.97 20.46 4.78
C ILE A 75 10.49 20.53 4.72
N ASP A 76 11.08 20.62 3.52
CA ASP A 76 12.53 20.75 3.37
C ASP A 76 13.03 22.07 3.98
N LYS A 77 12.30 23.18 3.82
CA LYS A 77 12.62 24.46 4.48
C LYS A 77 12.48 24.40 6.01
N ASP A 78 11.45 23.73 6.51
CA ASP A 78 11.25 23.54 7.97
C ASP A 78 12.27 22.58 8.61
N SER A 79 12.81 21.62 7.84
CA SER A 79 13.83 20.68 8.32
C SER A 79 15.24 21.29 8.30
N ILE A 80 15.59 22.07 7.27
CA ILE A 80 16.83 22.88 7.23
C ILE A 80 16.93 23.81 8.46
N THR A 81 15.79 24.29 8.96
CA THR A 81 15.72 25.14 10.17
C THR A 81 15.90 24.36 11.49
N LYS A 82 15.81 23.03 11.47
CA LYS A 82 15.88 22.15 12.67
C LYS A 82 17.12 21.26 12.75
N SER A 83 17.90 21.11 11.68
CA SER A 83 19.10 20.26 11.65
C SER A 83 20.37 20.90 12.23
N SER A 84 20.23 21.96 13.04
CA SER A 84 21.36 22.71 13.61
C SER A 84 21.92 22.11 14.90
N ASP A 85 21.17 21.24 15.58
CA ASP A 85 21.52 20.69 16.90
C ASP A 85 21.73 19.16 16.86
N ASP A 86 22.72 18.72 17.64
CA ASP A 86 23.13 17.34 17.98
C ASP A 86 23.77 16.44 16.90
N SER A 87 25.07 16.14 17.09
CA SER A 87 25.78 15.07 16.39
C SER A 87 26.84 14.35 17.24
N SER A 88 26.61 13.06 17.48
CA SER A 88 27.55 12.06 18.04
C SER A 88 26.94 10.64 17.86
N GLU A 89 27.69 9.53 17.77
CA GLU A 89 29.14 9.37 17.58
C GLU A 89 29.47 8.13 16.70
N GLN A 90 30.74 7.96 16.37
CA GLN A 90 31.36 6.92 15.56
C GLN A 90 31.84 5.73 16.42
N SER A 91 31.53 4.46 16.07
CA SER A 91 32.38 3.28 16.41
C SER A 91 31.84 1.89 15.97
N SER A 92 31.24 1.75 14.78
CA SER A 92 30.63 0.46 14.37
C SER A 92 30.75 0.09 12.88
N SER A 93 31.58 0.82 12.13
CA SER A 93 31.47 0.94 10.67
C SER A 93 31.59 -0.36 9.84
N LEU A 94 32.57 -1.24 10.07
CA LEU A 94 32.89 -2.25 9.03
C LEU A 94 31.93 -3.45 8.96
N LEU A 95 31.54 -4.05 10.10
CA LEU A 95 30.54 -5.13 10.10
C LEU A 95 29.11 -4.60 9.95
N LEU A 96 28.83 -3.41 10.49
CA LEU A 96 27.55 -2.75 10.19
C LEU A 96 27.47 -2.33 8.73
N ASN A 97 28.54 -1.93 8.03
CA ASN A 97 28.41 -1.60 6.60
C ASN A 97 27.93 -2.79 5.75
N VAL A 98 28.30 -4.03 6.08
CA VAL A 98 27.82 -5.22 5.33
C VAL A 98 26.39 -5.60 5.75
N LEU A 99 26.09 -5.56 7.05
CA LEU A 99 24.72 -5.82 7.53
C LEU A 99 23.75 -4.72 7.10
N ASN A 100 24.11 -3.45 7.23
CA ASN A 100 23.37 -2.28 6.74
C ASN A 100 23.29 -2.25 5.21
N TYR A 101 24.25 -2.77 4.44
CA TYR A 101 24.07 -2.85 2.97
C TYR A 101 23.02 -3.89 2.58
N LEU A 102 23.00 -5.03 3.27
CA LEU A 102 21.96 -6.06 3.10
C LEU A 102 20.62 -5.59 3.67
N ASP A 103 20.61 -4.88 4.78
CA ASP A 103 19.42 -4.30 5.37
C ASP A 103 18.91 -3.14 4.49
N ASP A 104 19.73 -2.21 4.00
CA ASP A 104 19.32 -1.15 3.07
C ASP A 104 18.84 -1.67 1.72
N THR A 105 19.34 -2.81 1.22
CA THR A 105 18.75 -3.43 0.02
C THR A 105 17.44 -4.15 0.35
N ILE A 106 17.36 -4.89 1.45
CA ILE A 106 16.17 -5.66 1.82
C ILE A 106 15.06 -4.74 2.40
N MET A 107 15.36 -3.88 3.37
CA MET A 107 14.56 -2.73 3.83
C MET A 107 14.35 -1.69 2.74
N GLY A 108 15.25 -1.48 1.77
CA GLY A 108 14.99 -0.57 0.65
C GLY A 108 13.82 -1.06 -0.20
N ILE A 109 13.85 -2.35 -0.54
CA ILE A 109 12.74 -3.05 -1.20
C ILE A 109 11.51 -3.12 -0.26
N TRP A 110 11.69 -3.47 1.01
CA TRP A 110 10.59 -3.61 1.98
C TRP A 110 9.97 -2.29 2.45
N SER A 111 10.68 -1.16 2.43
CA SER A 111 10.17 0.18 2.78
C SER A 111 9.50 0.85 1.58
N SER A 112 9.94 0.53 0.37
CA SER A 112 9.18 0.77 -0.86
C SER A 112 7.85 0.00 -0.86
N ILE A 113 7.81 -1.21 -0.28
CA ILE A 113 6.61 -2.06 -0.17
C ILE A 113 5.73 -1.71 1.06
N LYS A 114 6.31 -1.38 2.22
CA LYS A 114 5.62 -0.93 3.46
C LYS A 114 5.29 0.57 3.46
N GLY A 115 5.29 1.21 2.30
CA GLY A 115 5.28 2.66 2.10
C GLY A 115 4.53 3.50 3.15
N THR A 116 5.28 3.98 4.13
CA THR A 116 4.97 5.20 4.90
C THR A 116 5.36 6.46 4.12
N LYS A 117 6.02 6.31 2.98
CA LYS A 117 6.16 7.35 1.96
C LYS A 117 4.75 7.69 1.43
N PRO A 118 4.30 8.95 1.49
CA PRO A 118 2.94 9.31 1.12
C PRO A 118 2.73 9.12 -0.40
N LEU A 119 1.48 9.00 -0.84
CA LEU A 119 1.09 8.60 -2.23
C LEU A 119 1.45 9.63 -3.35
N ILE A 120 2.31 10.58 -3.00
CA ILE A 120 2.67 11.85 -3.60
C ILE A 120 3.58 11.72 -4.81
N GLU A 121 4.60 10.86 -4.73
CA GLU A 121 5.64 10.81 -5.73
C GLU A 121 5.09 10.25 -7.05
N GLY A 122 5.06 11.09 -8.09
CA GLY A 122 4.37 10.77 -9.34
C GLY A 122 2.84 10.71 -9.24
N PHE A 123 2.20 11.48 -8.33
CA PHE A 123 0.74 11.60 -8.33
C PHE A 123 0.23 12.14 -9.68
N LYS A 124 -0.76 11.45 -10.25
CA LYS A 124 -1.46 11.86 -11.47
C LYS A 124 -2.97 11.81 -11.20
N ASN A 125 -3.69 12.82 -11.70
CA ASN A 125 -5.14 12.88 -11.56
C ASN A 125 -5.81 11.62 -12.17
N GLY A 126 -6.77 11.05 -11.44
CA GLY A 126 -7.40 9.77 -11.75
C GLY A 126 -6.74 8.52 -11.11
N LYS A 127 -5.66 8.67 -10.33
CA LYS A 127 -5.00 7.56 -9.60
C LYS A 127 -6.02 6.82 -8.72
N LYS A 128 -6.08 5.49 -8.86
CA LYS A 128 -6.97 4.63 -8.06
C LYS A 128 -6.31 4.28 -6.73
N VAL A 129 -6.94 4.66 -5.62
CA VAL A 129 -6.51 4.33 -4.25
C VAL A 129 -7.52 3.36 -3.64
N TYR A 130 -7.03 2.41 -2.84
CA TYR A 130 -7.85 1.42 -2.16
C TYR A 130 -7.79 1.68 -0.66
N LEU A 131 -8.94 1.93 -0.04
CA LEU A 131 -9.08 2.17 1.39
C LEU A 131 -9.97 1.09 2.01
N ASN A 132 -9.93 0.99 3.35
CA ASN A 132 -10.81 0.12 4.10
C ASN A 132 -12.19 0.79 4.26
N ASP A 133 -13.23 -0.02 4.48
CA ASP A 133 -14.61 0.46 4.60
C ASP A 133 -14.87 1.33 5.84
N SER A 134 -13.99 1.27 6.83
CA SER A 134 -14.01 2.10 8.05
C SER A 134 -13.23 3.41 7.92
N ALA A 135 -12.57 3.69 6.79
CA ALA A 135 -11.70 4.86 6.64
C ALA A 135 -12.51 6.16 6.58
N THR A 136 -12.02 7.19 7.28
CA THR A 136 -12.62 8.53 7.26
C THR A 136 -12.09 9.38 6.10
N VAL A 137 -12.69 10.54 5.89
CA VAL A 137 -12.13 11.57 5.00
C VAL A 137 -10.78 12.07 5.50
N GLN A 138 -10.59 12.19 6.81
CA GLN A 138 -9.29 12.52 7.43
C GLN A 138 -8.21 11.46 7.10
N ASP A 139 -8.53 10.17 7.17
CA ASP A 139 -7.60 9.09 6.76
C ASP A 139 -7.18 9.20 5.29
N LEU A 140 -8.10 9.62 4.41
CA LEU A 140 -7.78 9.89 3.02
C LEU A 140 -6.83 11.09 2.86
N LYS A 141 -7.07 12.21 3.56
CA LYS A 141 -6.15 13.37 3.56
C LYS A 141 -4.76 12.93 4.02
N ASN A 142 -4.68 12.14 5.09
CA ASN A 142 -3.44 11.59 5.64
C ASN A 142 -2.72 10.66 4.66
N ALA A 143 -3.44 9.84 3.89
CA ALA A 143 -2.85 8.98 2.87
C ALA A 143 -2.34 9.74 1.64
N VAL A 144 -2.99 10.86 1.29
CA VAL A 144 -2.63 11.70 0.14
C VAL A 144 -1.44 12.60 0.47
N TYR A 145 -1.50 13.37 1.55
CA TYR A 145 -0.51 14.41 1.88
C TYR A 145 0.46 14.04 3.03
N GLY A 146 0.23 12.92 3.72
CA GLY A 146 1.03 12.50 4.88
C GLY A 146 0.62 13.16 6.20
N LYS A 147 1.25 12.74 7.31
CA LYS A 147 0.92 13.20 8.66
C LYS A 147 1.08 14.71 8.87
N LEU A 148 1.96 15.35 8.10
CA LEU A 148 2.27 16.78 8.20
C LEU A 148 1.19 17.68 7.57
N ALA A 149 0.19 17.10 6.91
CA ALA A 149 -0.95 17.84 6.38
C ALA A 149 -2.13 17.98 7.37
N MET A 150 -2.08 17.30 8.52
CA MET A 150 -3.10 17.38 9.58
C MET A 150 -3.31 18.79 10.14
N GLU A 151 -2.31 19.66 9.99
CA GLU A 151 -2.36 21.06 10.41
C GLU A 151 -3.22 21.93 9.46
N ASN A 152 -3.35 21.50 8.20
CA ASN A 152 -4.03 22.25 7.14
C ASN A 152 -5.47 21.74 6.96
N LYS A 153 -6.40 22.25 7.79
CA LYS A 153 -7.86 22.03 7.70
C LYS A 153 -8.52 22.65 6.45
N ASP A 154 -7.75 23.35 5.63
CA ASP A 154 -8.19 24.13 4.47
C ASP A 154 -8.53 23.27 3.23
N VAL A 155 -7.97 22.07 3.11
CA VAL A 155 -8.28 21.14 2.02
C VAL A 155 -9.62 20.46 2.27
N MET A 156 -10.63 20.84 1.51
CA MET A 156 -11.91 20.16 1.44
C MET A 156 -11.85 18.96 0.50
N VAL A 157 -12.67 17.95 0.81
CA VAL A 157 -12.83 16.73 0.04
C VAL A 157 -14.29 16.60 -0.36
N GLY A 158 -14.53 16.16 -1.60
CA GLY A 158 -15.90 16.04 -2.08
C GLY A 158 -16.05 15.14 -3.29
N CYS A 159 -17.30 14.88 -3.64
CA CYS A 159 -17.67 14.04 -4.77
C CYS A 159 -18.90 14.63 -5.47
N LYS A 160 -18.85 14.74 -6.80
CA LYS A 160 -19.96 15.30 -7.62
C LYS A 160 -20.46 16.68 -7.12
N GLY A 161 -19.55 17.55 -6.70
CA GLY A 161 -19.86 18.90 -6.21
C GLY A 161 -20.43 18.97 -4.78
N ARG A 162 -20.42 17.85 -4.02
CA ARG A 162 -20.82 17.82 -2.60
C ARG A 162 -19.60 17.65 -1.72
N ILE A 163 -19.48 18.49 -0.69
CA ILE A 163 -18.41 18.45 0.31
C ILE A 163 -18.71 17.34 1.33
N MET A 164 -17.66 16.69 1.83
CA MET A 164 -17.70 15.70 2.90
C MET A 164 -16.98 16.27 4.13
N GLN A 165 -17.44 15.94 5.34
CA GLN A 165 -16.78 16.33 6.58
C GLN A 165 -15.61 15.39 6.90
N ASP A 166 -14.63 15.87 7.65
CA ASP A 166 -13.39 15.12 7.93
C ASP A 166 -13.62 13.84 8.73
N GLU A 167 -14.63 13.87 9.60
CA GLU A 167 -15.08 12.74 10.44
C GLU A 167 -16.01 11.77 9.69
N ASP A 168 -16.51 12.14 8.51
CA ASP A 168 -17.40 11.27 7.74
C ASP A 168 -16.67 9.99 7.31
N ASN A 169 -17.36 8.85 7.44
CA ASN A 169 -16.93 7.60 6.82
C ASN A 169 -17.01 7.75 5.29
N LEU A 170 -15.87 7.57 4.61
CA LEU A 170 -15.75 7.81 3.17
C LEU A 170 -16.63 6.88 2.33
N ALA A 171 -16.80 5.62 2.75
CA ALA A 171 -17.63 4.65 2.04
C ALA A 171 -19.13 5.02 2.13
N LEU A 172 -19.58 5.54 3.26
CA LEU A 172 -20.95 6.03 3.44
C LEU A 172 -21.19 7.34 2.70
N ALA A 173 -20.27 8.31 2.81
CA ALA A 173 -20.37 9.59 2.12
C ALA A 173 -20.37 9.43 0.59
N THR A 174 -19.49 8.60 0.03
CA THR A 174 -19.47 8.31 -1.41
C THR A 174 -20.73 7.54 -1.86
N ARG A 175 -21.26 6.62 -1.05
CA ARG A 175 -22.54 5.95 -1.33
C ARG A 175 -23.73 6.92 -1.38
N ALA A 176 -23.73 7.94 -0.51
CA ALA A 176 -24.79 8.96 -0.45
C ALA A 176 -24.67 10.02 -1.57
N PHE A 177 -23.46 10.51 -1.86
CA PHE A 177 -23.24 11.61 -2.79
C PHE A 177 -22.96 11.19 -4.24
N CYS A 178 -22.24 10.08 -4.44
CA CYS A 178 -21.78 9.65 -5.77
C CYS A 178 -21.84 8.12 -5.95
N ARG A 179 -23.05 7.58 -5.75
CA ARG A 179 -23.39 6.16 -5.92
C ARG A 179 -22.83 5.58 -7.23
N ARG A 180 -21.95 4.57 -7.11
CA ARG A 180 -21.24 3.86 -8.20
C ARG A 180 -20.21 4.69 -8.99
N ASP A 181 -19.97 5.95 -8.65
CA ASP A 181 -19.01 6.82 -9.33
C ASP A 181 -18.05 7.50 -8.32
N PRO A 182 -17.11 6.74 -7.72
CA PRO A 182 -16.24 7.22 -6.65
C PRO A 182 -15.09 8.09 -7.18
N ARG A 183 -15.43 9.22 -7.81
CA ARG A 183 -14.51 10.27 -8.26
C ARG A 183 -14.42 11.37 -7.20
N ILE A 184 -13.43 11.23 -6.31
CA ILE A 184 -13.18 12.17 -5.23
C ILE A 184 -12.28 13.29 -5.74
N ILE A 185 -12.65 14.53 -5.40
CA ILE A 185 -11.92 15.75 -5.72
C ILE A 185 -11.45 16.37 -4.41
N LEU A 186 -10.20 16.82 -4.36
CA LEU A 186 -9.62 17.61 -3.28
C LEU A 186 -9.38 19.03 -3.77
N TRP A 187 -9.84 20.04 -3.02
CA TRP A 187 -9.65 21.46 -3.30
C TRP A 187 -9.56 22.26 -2.01
N ARG A 188 -9.09 23.50 -2.11
CA ARG A 188 -9.06 24.49 -1.02
C ARG A 188 -10.11 25.56 -1.35
N ASP A 189 -10.84 26.05 -0.33
CA ASP A 189 -11.65 27.27 -0.51
C ASP A 189 -10.74 28.50 -0.49
N ALA A 190 -11.01 29.47 -1.36
CA ALA A 190 -10.15 30.62 -1.60
C ALA A 190 -10.43 31.79 -0.63
#